data_AF-A0AAJ0DMX1-F1
#
_entry.id   AF-A0AAJ0DMX1-F1
#
_cell.length_a   1.000
_cell.length_b   1.000
_cell.length_c   1.000
_cell.angle_alpha   90.00
_cell.angle_beta   90.00
_cell.angle_gamma   90.00
#
_symmetry.space_group_name_H-M   'P 1'
#
loop_
_entity.id
_entity.type
_entity.pdbx_description
1 polymer ?
#
loop_
_entity_poly.entity_id
_entity_poly.type
_entity_poly.pdbx_seq_one_letter_code
_entity_poly.pdbx_strand_id
1 'polypeptide(L)'
;MPHTRALGRAVGFKEPLRLYAARRGAREAIDARTTSAVRNRAMGHRRADIFDRHYTNQVVAADAVSAFLGTPSQDWIIRAATHISMTKDPHAQASVRKPLARDLAADPQVASLQRTVKERRQVLLAKYISLQQARVATADPLVIGYIEVQKEHAAMQAKRRREIHAERWRAWFNDIGTRAIQR
;
A
#
# COMPACT_ATOMS: atom_id res chain seq x y z
N MET A 1 4.40 -3.73 -9.77
CA MET A 1 3.97 -2.32 -9.73
C MET A 1 3.94 -1.77 -8.30
N PRO A 2 5.08 -1.32 -7.75
CA PRO A 2 5.16 -0.78 -6.38
C PRO A 2 4.47 0.60 -6.22
N HIS A 3 4.41 1.41 -7.28
CA HIS A 3 3.89 2.78 -7.24
C HIS A 3 2.38 2.87 -6.97
N THR A 4 1.56 2.00 -7.56
CA THR A 4 0.10 2.02 -7.36
C THR A 4 -0.27 1.67 -5.93
N ARG A 5 0.45 0.73 -5.31
CA ARG A 5 0.26 0.38 -3.89
C ARG A 5 0.59 1.55 -2.97
N ALA A 6 1.66 2.28 -3.27
CA ALA A 6 2.03 3.48 -2.51
C ALA A 6 0.96 4.57 -2.65
N LEU A 7 0.48 4.81 -3.88
CA LEU A 7 -0.59 5.76 -4.15
C LEU A 7 -1.89 5.39 -3.41
N GLY A 8 -2.31 4.13 -3.48
CA GLY A 8 -3.52 3.67 -2.79
C GLY A 8 -3.46 3.88 -1.28
N ARG A 9 -2.30 3.62 -0.65
CA ARG A 9 -2.08 3.91 0.76
C ARG A 9 -2.06 5.40 1.07
N ALA A 10 -1.50 6.23 0.20
CA ALA A 10 -1.49 7.68 0.37
C ALA A 10 -2.91 8.28 0.33
N VAL A 11 -3.78 7.68 -0.47
CA VAL A 11 -5.20 8.07 -0.56
C VAL A 11 -6.04 7.41 0.55
N GLY A 12 -5.50 6.44 1.27
CA GLY A 12 -6.18 5.79 2.40
C GLY A 12 -7.05 4.59 2.03
N PHE A 13 -6.81 3.92 0.90
CA PHE A 13 -7.57 2.70 0.56
C PHE A 13 -7.16 1.52 1.45
N LYS A 14 -8.15 0.81 2.00
CA LYS A 14 -7.95 -0.44 2.74
C LYS A 14 -7.14 -1.45 1.93
N GLU A 15 -7.54 -1.69 0.69
CA GLU A 15 -6.87 -2.61 -0.21
C GLU A 15 -5.83 -1.92 -1.12
N PRO A 16 -4.79 -2.64 -1.56
CA PRO A 16 -3.81 -2.09 -2.48
C PRO A 16 -4.45 -1.69 -3.81
N LEU A 17 -4.29 -0.42 -4.20
CA LEU A 17 -4.78 0.07 -5.49
C LEU A 17 -4.11 -0.68 -6.64
N ARG A 18 -4.93 -1.37 -7.44
CA ARG A 18 -4.54 -2.04 -8.66
C ARG A 18 -4.83 -1.12 -9.84
N LEU A 19 -3.98 -1.15 -10.87
CA LEU A 19 -4.25 -0.47 -12.15
C LEU A 19 -5.63 -0.84 -12.71
N TYR A 20 -6.03 -2.09 -12.50
CA TYR A 20 -7.36 -2.56 -12.87
C TYR A 20 -8.49 -1.75 -12.24
N ALA A 21 -8.39 -1.41 -10.95
CA ALA A 21 -9.41 -0.62 -10.26
C ALA A 21 -9.51 0.81 -10.84
N ALA A 22 -8.36 1.43 -11.13
CA ALA A 22 -8.33 2.73 -11.80
C ALA A 22 -8.92 2.65 -13.22
N ARG A 23 -8.56 1.60 -13.97
CA ARG A 23 -9.09 1.32 -15.32
C ARG A 23 -10.60 1.11 -15.30
N ARG A 24 -11.13 0.41 -14.29
CA ARG A 24 -12.56 0.19 -14.10
C ARG A 24 -13.29 1.51 -13.81
N GLY A 25 -12.81 2.29 -12.84
CA GLY A 25 -13.43 3.59 -12.51
C GLY A 25 -13.40 4.59 -13.67
N ALA A 26 -12.27 4.68 -14.39
CA ALA A 26 -12.17 5.52 -15.59
C ALA A 26 -13.19 5.10 -16.67
N ARG A 27 -13.42 3.80 -16.79
CA ARG A 27 -14.33 3.24 -17.77
C ARG A 27 -15.79 3.49 -17.42
N GLU A 28 -16.19 3.29 -16.16
CA GLU A 28 -17.53 3.65 -15.69
C GLU A 28 -17.80 5.15 -15.92
N ALA A 29 -16.80 6.00 -15.71
CA ALA A 29 -16.89 7.44 -15.98
C ALA A 29 -17.00 7.81 -17.48
N ILE A 30 -16.42 6.99 -18.37
CA ILE A 30 -16.54 7.15 -19.84
C ILE A 30 -17.89 6.63 -20.32
N ASP A 31 -18.31 5.46 -19.83
CA ASP A 31 -19.58 4.82 -20.19
C ASP A 31 -20.78 5.70 -19.83
N ALA A 32 -20.73 6.35 -18.66
CA ALA A 32 -21.76 7.30 -18.23
C ALA A 32 -21.89 8.56 -19.12
N ARG A 33 -20.93 8.81 -20.03
CA ARG A 33 -20.89 10.05 -20.85
C ARG A 33 -20.82 9.78 -22.35
N THR A 34 -20.63 8.53 -22.77
CA THR A 34 -20.33 8.21 -24.17
C THR A 34 -21.01 6.90 -24.58
N THR A 35 -21.03 6.62 -25.88
CA THR A 35 -21.54 5.35 -26.39
C THR A 35 -20.58 4.20 -26.13
N SER A 36 -21.10 2.97 -26.08
CA SER A 36 -20.32 1.75 -25.91
C SER A 36 -19.21 1.60 -26.96
N ALA A 37 -19.43 2.08 -28.19
CA ALA A 37 -18.43 2.10 -29.26
C ALA A 37 -17.25 3.03 -28.96
N VAL A 38 -17.51 4.25 -28.49
CA VAL A 38 -16.48 5.22 -28.09
C VAL A 38 -15.71 4.71 -26.88
N ARG A 39 -16.41 4.19 -25.88
CA ARG A 39 -15.80 3.54 -24.71
C ARG A 39 -14.90 2.37 -25.12
N ASN A 40 -15.35 1.49 -26.01
CA ASN A 40 -14.56 0.34 -26.44
C ASN A 40 -13.31 0.78 -27.20
N ARG A 41 -13.42 1.79 -28.09
CA ARG A 41 -12.28 2.38 -28.80
C ARG A 41 -11.27 3.00 -27.83
N ALA A 42 -11.73 3.84 -26.90
CA ALA A 42 -10.88 4.49 -25.90
C ALA A 42 -10.11 3.48 -25.03
N MET A 43 -10.69 2.29 -24.83
CA MET A 43 -10.12 1.24 -24.01
C MET A 43 -9.38 0.15 -24.80
N GLY A 44 -9.29 0.29 -26.12
CA GLY A 44 -8.63 -0.69 -27.00
C GLY A 44 -9.34 -2.05 -27.06
N HIS A 45 -10.66 -2.08 -26.85
CA HIS A 45 -11.44 -3.31 -26.92
C HIS A 45 -12.03 -3.51 -28.32
N ARG A 46 -11.78 -4.68 -28.91
CA ARG A 46 -12.37 -5.06 -30.21
C ARG A 46 -13.79 -5.61 -30.08
N ARG A 47 -14.13 -6.23 -28.95
CA ARG A 47 -15.44 -6.82 -28.70
C ARG A 47 -16.12 -6.15 -27.50
N ALA A 48 -17.44 -6.01 -27.60
CA ALA A 48 -18.24 -5.34 -26.57
C ALA A 48 -18.38 -6.17 -25.29
N ASP A 49 -18.47 -7.49 -25.42
CA ASP A 49 -18.62 -8.47 -24.33
C ASP A 49 -17.48 -8.42 -23.30
N ILE A 50 -16.28 -8.00 -23.70
CA ILE A 50 -15.13 -7.82 -22.79
C ILE A 50 -15.48 -6.81 -21.69
N PHE A 51 -16.32 -5.81 -21.98
CA PHE A 51 -16.79 -4.89 -20.95
C PHE A 51 -17.69 -5.61 -19.94
N ASP A 52 -18.75 -6.25 -20.42
CA ASP A 52 -19.76 -6.89 -19.57
C ASP A 52 -19.16 -7.99 -18.69
N ARG A 53 -18.22 -8.76 -19.24
CA ARG A 53 -17.60 -9.87 -18.55
C ARG A 53 -16.67 -9.44 -17.42
N HIS A 54 -15.93 -8.35 -17.59
CA HIS A 54 -14.84 -7.99 -16.69
C HIS A 54 -15.12 -6.74 -15.85
N TYR A 55 -15.76 -5.73 -16.44
CA TYR A 55 -15.86 -4.39 -15.85
C TYR A 55 -17.23 -4.11 -15.24
N THR A 56 -18.28 -4.77 -15.72
CA THR A 56 -19.60 -4.69 -15.09
C THR A 56 -19.61 -5.50 -13.80
N ASN A 57 -20.26 -4.96 -12.76
CA ASN A 57 -20.49 -5.74 -11.56
C ASN A 57 -21.52 -6.83 -11.86
N GLN A 58 -21.10 -8.09 -11.86
CA GLN A 58 -21.99 -9.21 -12.17
C GLN A 58 -23.04 -9.46 -11.06
N VAL A 59 -22.83 -8.92 -9.85
CA VAL A 59 -23.71 -9.13 -8.70
C VAL A 59 -24.74 -8.02 -8.55
N VAL A 60 -24.38 -6.77 -8.90
CA VAL A 60 -25.26 -5.60 -8.75
C VAL A 60 -25.15 -4.75 -10.01
N ALA A 61 -25.88 -5.15 -11.06
CA ALA A 61 -25.89 -4.46 -12.34
C ALA A 61 -27.00 -3.38 -12.43
N ALA A 62 -28.11 -3.58 -11.71
CA ALA A 62 -29.23 -2.66 -11.66
C ALA A 62 -29.94 -2.79 -10.31
N ASP A 63 -30.67 -1.75 -9.92
CA ASP A 63 -31.57 -1.79 -8.77
C ASP A 63 -32.82 -2.61 -9.11
N ALA A 64 -32.67 -3.94 -9.10
CA ALA A 64 -33.73 -4.88 -9.45
C ALA A 64 -34.95 -4.73 -8.53
N VAL A 65 -34.74 -4.32 -7.28
CA VAL A 65 -35.80 -4.09 -6.30
C VAL A 65 -36.63 -2.88 -6.71
N SER A 66 -35.99 -1.73 -6.93
CA SER A 66 -36.72 -0.53 -7.38
C SER A 66 -37.38 -0.74 -8.74
N ALA A 67 -36.74 -1.46 -9.66
CA ALA A 67 -37.33 -1.82 -10.94
C ALA A 67 -38.60 -2.69 -10.77
N PHE A 68 -38.58 -3.68 -9.88
CA PHE A 68 -39.74 -4.51 -9.57
C PHE A 68 -40.87 -3.72 -8.91
N LEU A 69 -40.53 -2.81 -8.00
CA LEU A 69 -41.49 -1.98 -7.27
C LEU A 69 -41.99 -0.77 -8.08
N GLY A 70 -41.46 -0.53 -9.29
CA GLY A 70 -41.79 0.64 -10.10
C GLY A 70 -41.34 1.96 -9.49
N THR A 71 -40.34 1.94 -8.60
CA THR A 71 -39.81 3.12 -7.93
C THR A 71 -38.53 3.62 -8.60
N PRO A 72 -38.17 4.90 -8.42
CA PRO A 72 -36.88 5.42 -8.91
C PRO A 72 -35.69 4.63 -8.35
N SER A 73 -34.73 4.32 -9.22
CA SER A 73 -33.52 3.57 -8.85
C SER A 73 -32.67 4.31 -7.82
N GLN A 74 -32.16 3.58 -6.83
CA GLN A 74 -31.23 4.10 -5.83
C GLN A 74 -29.77 3.86 -6.27
N ASP A 75 -29.42 4.34 -7.46
CA ASP A 75 -28.10 4.17 -8.09
C ASP A 75 -26.93 4.58 -7.17
N TRP A 76 -27.13 5.60 -6.34
CA TRP A 76 -26.10 6.08 -5.42
C TRP A 76 -25.74 5.04 -4.36
N ILE A 77 -26.69 4.22 -3.89
CA ILE A 77 -26.44 3.14 -2.93
C ILE A 77 -25.63 2.04 -3.59
N ILE A 78 -26.04 1.64 -4.81
CA ILE A 78 -25.32 0.64 -5.59
C ILE A 78 -23.89 1.10 -5.85
N ARG A 79 -23.70 2.36 -6.27
CA ARG A 79 -22.37 2.94 -6.48
C ARG A 79 -21.57 3.01 -5.19
N ALA A 80 -22.19 3.41 -4.08
CA ALA A 80 -21.52 3.49 -2.78
C ALA A 80 -21.06 2.10 -2.31
N ALA A 81 -21.91 1.08 -2.41
CA ALA A 81 -21.62 -0.29 -1.99
C ALA A 81 -20.53 -0.98 -2.84
N THR A 82 -20.41 -0.58 -4.11
CA THR A 82 -19.52 -1.23 -5.08
C THR A 82 -18.17 -0.52 -5.25
N HIS A 83 -18.06 0.74 -4.83
CA HIS A 83 -16.81 1.48 -4.93
C HIS A 83 -15.81 1.09 -3.83
N ILE A 84 -14.55 0.90 -4.24
CA ILE A 84 -13.40 0.79 -3.32
C ILE A 84 -13.31 1.96 -2.33
N SER A 85 -13.86 3.13 -2.71
CA SER A 85 -13.98 4.32 -1.85
C SER A 85 -14.78 4.09 -0.58
N MET A 86 -15.67 3.09 -0.52
CA MET A 86 -16.45 2.77 0.68
C MET A 86 -15.56 2.46 1.89
N THR A 87 -14.41 1.81 1.65
CA THR A 87 -13.46 1.43 2.70
C THR A 87 -12.27 2.38 2.77
N LYS A 88 -12.36 3.56 2.13
CA LYS A 88 -11.30 4.56 2.12
C LYS A 88 -11.36 5.37 3.41
N ASP A 89 -10.21 5.53 4.05
CA ASP A 89 -10.03 6.46 5.16
C ASP A 89 -8.77 7.33 4.96
N PRO A 90 -8.93 8.64 4.72
CA PRO A 90 -7.82 9.58 4.58
C PRO A 90 -6.89 9.63 5.80
N HIS A 91 -7.37 9.32 7.00
CA HIS A 91 -6.59 9.40 8.23
C HIS A 91 -5.72 8.16 8.49
N ALA A 92 -5.98 7.05 7.79
CA ALA A 92 -5.27 5.79 7.98
C ALA A 92 -3.75 5.94 7.86
N GLN A 93 -3.27 6.70 6.87
CA GLN A 93 -1.83 6.89 6.64
C GLN A 93 -1.13 7.61 7.79
N ALA A 94 -1.73 8.70 8.30
CA ALA A 94 -1.13 9.48 9.36
C ALA A 94 -1.05 8.66 10.66
N SER A 95 -2.11 7.93 10.98
CA SER A 95 -2.21 7.09 12.17
C SER A 95 -1.23 5.93 12.17
N VAL A 96 -1.05 5.25 11.02
CA VAL A 96 -0.12 4.12 10.91
C VAL A 96 1.35 4.57 10.95
N ARG A 97 1.66 5.77 10.43
CA ARG A 97 3.04 6.28 10.34
C ARG A 97 3.59 6.77 11.68
N LYS A 98 2.78 7.44 12.51
CA LYS A 98 3.24 8.12 13.74
C LYS A 98 4.04 7.22 14.69
N PRO A 99 3.60 6.00 15.04
CA PRO A 99 4.33 5.17 16.00
C PRO A 99 5.30 4.20 15.31
N LEU A 100 5.51 4.28 13.98
CA LEU A 100 6.27 3.27 13.23
C LEU A 100 7.76 3.23 13.62
N ALA A 101 8.34 4.40 13.89
CA ALA A 101 9.75 4.51 14.28
C ALA A 101 10.02 3.88 15.65
N ARG A 102 9.09 4.06 16.61
CA ARG A 102 9.20 3.50 17.96
C ARG A 102 9.15 1.98 17.92
N ASP A 103 8.18 1.41 17.21
CA ASP A 103 8.06 -0.05 17.08
C ASP A 103 9.25 -0.67 16.36
N LEU A 104 9.74 -0.02 15.30
CA LEU A 104 10.91 -0.49 14.58
C LEU A 104 12.18 -0.50 15.46
N ALA A 105 12.31 0.48 16.36
CA ALA A 105 13.40 0.54 17.32
C ALA A 105 13.24 -0.49 18.46
N ALA A 106 12.01 -0.89 18.77
CA ALA A 106 11.70 -1.89 19.79
C ALA A 106 11.86 -3.34 19.27
N ASP A 107 11.97 -3.55 17.95
CA ASP A 107 12.17 -4.87 17.36
C ASP A 107 13.53 -5.48 17.82
N PRO A 108 13.54 -6.66 18.47
CA PRO A 108 14.75 -7.24 19.02
C PRO A 108 15.84 -7.53 17.98
N GLN A 109 15.46 -7.91 16.75
CA GLN A 109 16.40 -8.24 15.67
C GLN A 109 17.01 -6.98 15.06
N VAL A 110 16.22 -5.91 14.92
CA VAL A 110 16.75 -4.61 14.50
C VAL A 110 17.67 -4.04 15.57
N ALA A 111 17.27 -4.12 16.85
CA ALA A 111 18.07 -3.62 17.96
C ALA A 111 19.39 -4.38 18.12
N SER A 112 19.41 -5.72 17.96
CA SER A 112 20.64 -6.51 18.04
C SER A 112 21.60 -6.16 16.90
N LEU A 113 21.13 -6.11 15.66
CA LEU A 113 21.94 -5.71 14.51
C LEU A 113 22.47 -4.28 14.66
N GLN A 114 21.66 -3.37 15.20
CA GLN A 114 22.11 -2.00 15.48
C GLN A 114 23.27 -1.97 16.50
N ARG A 115 23.25 -2.84 17.52
CA ARG A 115 24.37 -2.98 18.47
C ARG A 115 25.61 -3.52 17.76
N THR A 116 25.50 -4.57 16.96
CA THR A 116 26.63 -5.11 16.19
C THR A 116 27.22 -4.10 15.22
N VAL A 117 26.40 -3.27 14.55
CA VAL A 117 26.90 -2.16 13.72
C VAL A 117 27.73 -1.18 14.54
N LYS A 118 27.29 -0.83 15.76
CA LYS A 118 28.02 0.09 16.65
C LYS A 118 29.34 -0.51 17.14
N GLU A 119 29.35 -1.78 17.53
CA GLU A 119 30.54 -2.50 17.98
C GLU A 119 31.59 -2.58 16.86
N ARG A 120 31.20 -3.03 15.66
CA ARG A 120 32.11 -3.08 14.50
C ARG A 120 32.63 -1.69 14.11
N ARG A 121 31.81 -0.65 14.24
CA ARG A 121 32.24 0.74 14.04
C ARG A 121 33.33 1.14 15.03
N GLN A 122 33.20 0.78 16.31
CA GLN A 122 34.22 1.08 17.32
C GLN A 122 35.54 0.35 17.02
N VAL A 123 35.49 -0.93 16.63
CA VAL A 123 36.67 -1.69 16.22
C VAL A 123 37.38 -1.05 15.03
N LEU A 124 36.62 -0.59 14.03
CA LEU A 124 37.21 0.11 12.87
C LEU A 124 37.84 1.45 13.25
N LEU A 125 37.20 2.22 14.14
CA LEU A 125 37.75 3.49 14.61
C LEU A 125 39.03 3.30 15.43
N ALA A 126 39.13 2.23 16.22
CA ALA A 126 40.35 1.91 16.96
C ALA A 126 41.54 1.60 16.02
N LYS A 127 41.29 0.99 14.86
CA LYS A 127 42.33 0.63 13.87
C LYS A 127 42.69 1.76 12.92
N TYR A 128 41.69 2.45 12.36
CA TYR A 128 41.88 3.39 11.26
C TYR A 128 41.74 4.85 11.68
N ILE A 129 41.46 5.16 12.95
CA ILE A 129 41.21 6.50 13.51
C ILE A 129 39.94 7.18 12.94
N SER A 130 39.62 6.94 11.65
CA SER A 130 38.48 7.46 10.91
C SER A 130 37.85 6.38 10.03
N LEU A 131 36.53 6.51 9.80
CA LEU A 131 35.81 5.64 8.87
C LEU A 131 36.15 5.89 7.41
N GLN A 132 36.65 7.08 7.06
CA GLN A 132 37.06 7.36 5.68
C GLN A 132 38.32 6.57 5.32
N GLN A 133 39.32 6.54 6.21
CA GLN A 133 40.52 5.72 5.99
C GLN A 133 40.20 4.23 5.95
N ALA A 134 39.29 3.75 6.81
CA ALA A 134 38.80 2.38 6.76
C ALA A 134 38.14 2.03 5.41
N ARG A 135 37.41 2.96 4.78
CA ARG A 135 36.76 2.72 3.48
C ARG A 135 37.73 2.57 2.31
N VAL A 136 38.96 3.09 2.43
CA VAL A 136 40.01 2.91 1.44
C VAL A 136 40.60 1.49 1.52
N ALA A 137 40.63 0.91 2.72
CA ALA A 137 41.10 -0.45 2.98
C ALA A 137 40.03 -1.53 2.70
N THR A 138 39.48 -1.54 1.48
CA THR A 138 38.37 -2.43 1.08
C THR A 138 38.70 -3.93 1.18
N ALA A 139 39.98 -4.29 1.15
CA ALA A 139 40.44 -5.68 1.29
C ALA A 139 40.54 -6.15 2.75
N ASP A 140 40.39 -5.27 3.75
CA ASP A 140 40.44 -5.67 5.17
C ASP A 140 39.17 -6.45 5.56
N PRO A 141 39.30 -7.67 6.12
CA PRO A 141 38.18 -8.43 6.66
C PRO A 141 37.28 -7.66 7.63
N LEU A 142 37.83 -6.73 8.42
CA LEU A 142 37.04 -5.91 9.36
C LEU A 142 36.09 -4.96 8.63
N VAL A 143 36.56 -4.38 7.52
CA VAL A 143 35.80 -3.45 6.68
C VAL A 143 34.71 -4.20 5.93
N ILE A 144 35.05 -5.37 5.35
CA ILE A 144 34.10 -6.26 4.67
C ILE A 144 32.96 -6.65 5.63
N GLY A 145 33.30 -7.17 6.81
CA GLY A 145 32.30 -7.61 7.78
C GLY A 145 31.45 -6.46 8.34
N TYR A 146 31.99 -5.23 8.46
CA TYR A 146 31.19 -4.06 8.82
C TYR A 146 30.17 -3.71 7.73
N ILE A 147 30.57 -3.74 6.45
CA ILE A 147 29.69 -3.47 5.31
C ILE A 147 28.56 -4.51 5.23
N GLU A 148 28.88 -5.79 5.45
CA GLU A 148 27.89 -6.88 5.49
C GLU A 148 26.84 -6.65 6.57
N VAL A 149 27.26 -6.41 7.82
CA VAL A 149 26.32 -6.14 8.92
C VAL A 149 25.50 -4.88 8.66
N GLN A 150 26.06 -3.84 8.02
CA GLN A 150 25.28 -2.67 7.61
C GLN A 150 24.19 -3.01 6.58
N LYS A 151 24.52 -3.82 5.56
CA LYS A 151 23.56 -4.28 4.56
C LYS A 151 22.47 -5.13 5.20
N GLU A 152 22.82 -6.04 6.09
CA GLU A 152 21.88 -6.86 6.84
C GLU A 152 20.95 -6.02 7.71
N HIS A 153 21.51 -5.07 8.47
CA HIS A 153 20.73 -4.14 9.28
C HIS A 153 19.75 -3.32 8.43
N ALA A 154 20.19 -2.78 7.28
CA ALA A 154 19.34 -2.03 6.37
C ALA A 154 18.23 -2.90 5.76
N ALA A 155 18.55 -4.13 5.35
CA ALA A 155 17.59 -5.09 4.83
C ALA A 155 16.56 -5.50 5.89
N MET A 156 17.01 -5.76 7.12
CA MET A 156 16.15 -6.10 8.25
C MET A 156 15.21 -4.96 8.61
N GLN A 157 15.73 -3.73 8.71
CA GLN A 157 14.90 -2.54 8.94
C GLN A 157 13.85 -2.37 7.83
N ALA A 158 14.24 -2.54 6.56
CA ALA A 158 13.30 -2.43 5.44
C ALA A 158 12.22 -3.52 5.49
N LYS A 159 12.57 -4.76 5.85
CA LYS A 159 11.64 -5.87 6.02
C LYS A 159 10.67 -5.61 7.17
N ARG A 160 11.17 -5.38 8.38
CA ARG A 160 10.35 -5.14 9.57
C ARG A 160 9.45 -3.93 9.43
N ARG A 161 9.96 -2.83 8.84
CA ARG A 161 9.14 -1.65 8.55
C ARG A 161 7.93 -1.98 7.66
N ARG A 162 8.10 -2.86 6.66
CA ARG A 162 7.00 -3.28 5.77
C ARG A 162 5.99 -4.16 6.50
N GLU A 163 6.45 -5.07 7.34
CA GLU A 163 5.62 -5.99 8.13
C GLU A 163 4.79 -5.23 9.16
N ILE A 164 5.44 -4.44 10.03
CA ILE A 164 4.77 -3.61 11.05
C ILE A 164 3.76 -2.68 10.41
N HIS A 165 4.12 -2.03 9.29
CA HIS A 165 3.17 -1.19 8.56
C HIS A 165 1.98 -2.01 8.04
N ALA A 166 2.20 -3.20 7.48
CA ALA A 166 1.11 -4.02 6.93
C ALA A 166 0.15 -4.50 8.02
N GLU A 167 0.69 -4.92 9.17
CA GLU A 167 -0.08 -5.32 10.35
C GLU A 167 -0.91 -4.16 10.88
N ARG A 168 -0.31 -2.99 11.09
CA ARG A 168 -1.01 -1.79 11.53
C ARG A 168 -2.07 -1.31 10.55
N TRP A 169 -1.79 -1.41 9.25
CA TRP A 169 -2.76 -1.07 8.21
C TRP A 169 -3.99 -1.97 8.32
N ARG A 170 -3.80 -3.29 8.48
CA ARG A 170 -4.90 -4.23 8.68
C ARG A 170 -5.66 -3.95 9.99
N ALA A 171 -4.93 -3.76 11.08
CA ALA A 171 -5.52 -3.47 12.39
C ALA A 171 -6.37 -2.19 12.36
N TRP A 172 -5.90 -1.12 11.69
CA TRP A 172 -6.65 0.13 11.52
C TRP A 172 -8.01 -0.11 10.89
N PHE A 173 -8.06 -0.82 9.75
CA PHE A 173 -9.32 -1.05 9.04
C PHE A 173 -10.22 -2.14 9.67
N ASN A 174 -9.69 -2.95 10.58
CA ASN A 174 -10.50 -3.87 11.37
C ASN A 174 -11.18 -3.18 12.56
N ASP A 175 -10.53 -2.17 13.13
CA ASP A 175 -10.99 -1.45 14.34
C ASP A 175 -11.65 -0.09 14.04
N ILE A 176 -11.78 0.27 12.76
CA ILE A 176 -12.29 1.59 12.36
C ILE A 176 -13.74 1.82 12.84
N GLY A 177 -14.56 0.77 12.83
CA GLY A 177 -15.95 0.84 13.30
C GLY A 177 -16.05 1.13 14.80
N THR A 178 -15.24 0.44 15.61
CA THR A 178 -15.18 0.65 17.06
C THR A 178 -14.76 2.08 17.41
N ARG A 179 -13.74 2.59 16.71
CA ARG A 179 -13.21 3.95 16.93
C ARG A 179 -14.17 5.05 16.52
N ALA A 180 -15.02 4.80 15.52
CA ALA A 180 -16.02 5.76 15.08
C ALA A 180 -17.17 5.93 16.08
N ILE A 181 -17.49 4.88 16.86
CA ILE A 181 -18.56 4.90 17.87
C ILE A 181 -18.10 5.57 19.18
N GLN A 182 -16.80 5.53 19.48
CA GLN A 182 -16.22 6.09 20.72
C GLN A 182 -15.83 7.58 20.62
N ARG A 183 -16.10 8.23 19.49
CA ARG A 183 -15.88 9.67 19.27
C ARG A 183 -17.20 10.41 19.30
#